data_AF-A0A846NLC1-F1
#
_entry.id   AF-A0A846NLC1-F1
#
_cell.length_a   1.000
_cell.length_b   1.000
_cell.length_c   1.000
_cell.angle_alpha   90.00
_cell.angle_beta   90.00
_cell.angle_gamma   90.00
#
_symmetry.space_group_name_H-M   'P 1'
#
loop_
_entity.id
_entity.type
_entity.pdbx_description
1 polymer ?
#
loop_
_entity_poly.entity_id
_entity_poly.type
_entity_poly.pdbx_seq_one_letter_code
_entity_poly.pdbx_strand_id
1 'polypeptide(L)'
;VYEARKIIVNDDDGNWIATVDIVPISRENGQGKYKVELESGTYLVDINRIGIDSSGDVPTQVEIRSGETTTLNIDIDTGIR
;
A
#
# COMPACT_ATOMS: atom_id res chain seq x y z
N VAL A 1 3.27 20.20 -8.38
CA VAL A 1 2.03 19.47 -8.08
C VAL A 1 2.35 18.53 -6.92
N TYR A 2 1.57 18.51 -5.84
CA TYR A 2 1.76 17.56 -4.75
C TYR A 2 1.06 16.26 -5.13
N GLU A 3 1.82 15.19 -5.32
CA GLU A 3 1.27 13.85 -5.53
C GLU A 3 1.27 13.11 -4.20
N ALA A 4 0.11 12.59 -3.80
CA ALA A 4 -0.03 11.84 -2.56
C ALA A 4 0.40 10.38 -2.77
N ARG A 5 1.07 9.81 -1.78
CA ARG A 5 1.38 8.37 -1.72
C ARG A 5 0.10 7.56 -1.54
N LYS A 6 0.07 6.40 -2.19
CA LYS A 6 -1.06 5.49 -2.35
C LYS A 6 -0.54 4.06 -2.33
N ILE A 7 -1.39 3.16 -1.85
CA ILE A 7 -1.16 1.73 -1.97
C ILE A 7 -1.76 1.27 -3.30
N ILE A 8 -1.00 0.49 -4.05
CA ILE A 8 -1.42 -0.14 -5.30
C ILE A 8 -1.66 -1.61 -5.02
N VAL A 9 -2.80 -2.11 -5.47
CA VAL A 9 -3.16 -3.53 -5.37
C VAL A 9 -3.36 -4.06 -6.77
N ASN A 10 -2.62 -5.10 -7.11
CA ASN A 10 -2.78 -5.88 -8.34
C ASN A 10 -3.17 -7.32 -7.99
N ASP A 11 -3.73 -8.04 -8.96
CA ASP A 11 -3.84 -9.49 -8.86
C ASP A 11 -2.47 -10.17 -9.03
N ASP A 12 -2.45 -11.50 -8.94
CA ASP A 12 -1.25 -12.33 -9.09
C ASP A 12 -0.65 -12.26 -10.52
N ASP A 13 -1.49 -11.99 -11.52
CA ASP A 13 -1.10 -11.74 -12.90
C ASP A 13 -0.57 -10.31 -13.14
N GLY A 14 -0.63 -9.43 -12.13
CA GLY A 14 -0.15 -8.05 -12.19
C GLY A 14 -1.15 -7.06 -12.79
N ASN A 15 -2.40 -7.46 -13.00
CA ASN A 15 -3.47 -6.56 -13.42
C ASN A 15 -3.90 -5.67 -12.26
N TRP A 16 -4.18 -4.41 -12.58
CA TRP A 16 -4.63 -3.43 -11.60
C TRP A 16 -6.00 -3.79 -11.02
N ILE A 17 -6.09 -3.82 -9.69
CA ILE A 17 -7.32 -4.07 -8.93
C ILE A 17 -7.79 -2.79 -8.22
N ALA A 18 -6.88 -2.12 -7.52
CA ALA A 18 -7.24 -0.94 -6.75
C ALA A 18 -6.06 0.02 -6.52
N THR A 19 -6.41 1.28 -6.31
CA THR A 19 -5.52 2.31 -5.80
C THR A 19 -6.14 2.89 -4.54
N VAL A 20 -5.42 2.81 -3.42
CA VAL A 20 -5.94 3.14 -2.09
C VAL A 20 -5.21 4.36 -1.54
N ASP A 21 -5.98 5.37 -1.12
CA ASP A 21 -5.42 6.55 -0.47
C ASP A 21 -4.89 6.23 0.93
N ILE A 22 -3.73 6.80 1.26
CA ILE A 22 -3.19 6.78 2.62
C ILE A 22 -3.75 8.00 3.36
N VAL A 23 -4.51 7.74 4.43
CA VAL A 23 -5.05 8.77 5.31
C VAL A 23 -4.05 9.03 6.44
N PRO A 24 -3.46 10.24 6.56
CA PRO A 24 -2.52 10.55 7.63
C PRO A 24 -3.16 10.42 9.02
N ILE A 25 -2.45 9.76 9.94
CA ILE A 25 -2.79 9.68 11.36
C ILE A 25 -2.11 10.83 12.11
N SER A 26 -0.84 11.09 11.82
CA SER A 26 -0.09 12.24 12.36
C SER A 26 0.86 12.78 11.30
N ARG A 27 0.91 14.11 11.21
CA ARG A 27 1.81 14.81 10.28
C ARG A 27 3.24 14.92 10.81
N GLU A 28 3.42 14.82 12.12
CA GLU A 28 4.73 15.00 12.75
C GLU A 28 5.63 13.78 12.60
N ASN A 29 5.03 12.58 12.51
CA ASN A 29 5.75 11.31 12.46
C ASN A 29 5.54 10.54 11.15
N GLY A 30 4.85 11.14 10.16
CA GLY A 30 4.63 10.52 8.85
C GLY A 30 3.71 9.29 8.87
N GLN A 31 2.99 9.01 9.95
CA GLN A 31 2.13 7.82 10.03
C GLN A 31 0.82 8.02 9.27
N GLY A 32 0.38 6.97 8.59
CA GLY A 32 -0.89 6.91 7.89
C GLY A 32 -1.55 5.54 7.98
N LYS A 33 -2.83 5.48 7.65
CA LYS A 33 -3.59 4.23 7.52
C LYS A 33 -4.25 4.15 6.15
N TYR A 34 -4.45 2.93 5.70
CA TYR A 34 -5.23 2.62 4.51
C TYR A 34 -6.14 1.44 4.80
N LYS A 35 -7.22 1.31 4.03
CA LYS A 35 -8.13 0.17 4.09
C LYS A 35 -8.74 -0.04 2.71
N VAL A 36 -8.83 -1.29 2.29
CA VAL A 36 -9.56 -1.72 1.09
C VAL A 36 -10.29 -3.02 1.42
N GLU A 37 -11.46 -3.21 0.83
CA GLU A 37 -12.23 -4.44 0.92
C GLU A 37 -12.15 -5.14 -0.44
N LEU A 38 -11.72 -6.40 -0.43
CA LEU A 38 -11.45 -7.19 -1.62
C LEU A 38 -12.10 -8.57 -1.47
N GLU A 39 -12.37 -9.23 -2.59
CA GLU A 39 -12.76 -10.63 -2.58
C GLU A 39 -11.60 -11.50 -2.05
N SER A 40 -11.91 -12.70 -1.56
CA SER A 40 -10.88 -13.63 -1.12
C SER A 40 -9.98 -14.04 -2.29
N GLY A 41 -8.67 -13.96 -2.11
CA GLY A 41 -7.70 -14.21 -3.16
C GLY A 41 -6.29 -13.80 -2.73
N THR A 42 -5.34 -13.96 -3.66
CA THR A 42 -3.96 -13.51 -3.49
C THR A 42 -3.76 -12.24 -4.30
N TYR A 43 -3.16 -11.22 -3.68
CA TYR A 43 -2.92 -9.92 -4.30
C TYR A 43 -1.45 -9.52 -4.16
N LEU A 44 -0.94 -8.81 -5.17
CA LEU A 44 0.34 -8.12 -5.10
C LEU A 44 0.12 -6.68 -4.63
N VAL A 45 0.66 -6.34 -3.47
CA VAL A 45 0.59 -5.00 -2.89
C VAL A 45 1.90 -4.26 -3.15
N ASP A 46 1.82 -3.04 -3.66
CA ASP A 46 2.95 -2.11 -3.87
C ASP A 46 2.58 -0.67 -3.45
N ILE A 47 3.53 0.25 -3.55
CA ILE A 47 3.32 1.69 -3.38
C ILE A 47 3.41 2.40 -4.73
N ASN A 48 2.70 3.51 -4.92
CA ASN A 48 3.00 4.40 -6.06
C ASN A 48 4.35 5.07 -5.78
N ARG A 49 5.42 4.53 -6.37
CA ARG A 49 6.77 5.08 -6.21
C ARG A 49 6.81 6.50 -6.78
N ILE A 50 6.78 7.51 -5.90
CA ILE A 50 6.88 8.92 -6.27
C ILE A 50 8.33 9.37 -6.03
N GLY A 51 9.00 9.83 -7.07
CA GLY A 51 10.39 10.30 -6.96
C GLY A 51 11.35 9.20 -6.55
N ILE A 52 11.97 9.34 -5.37
CA ILE A 52 12.95 8.39 -4.82
C ILE A 52 12.37 7.46 -3.75
N ASP A 53 11.05 7.43 -3.62
CA ASP A 53 10.37 6.55 -2.66
C ASP A 53 10.80 5.09 -2.86
N SER A 54 11.17 4.44 -1.77
CA SER A 54 11.51 3.03 -1.76
C SER A 54 10.97 2.35 -0.50
N SER A 55 10.80 1.04 -0.58
CA SER A 55 10.40 0.22 0.56
C SER A 55 11.01 -1.16 0.40
N GLY A 56 11.46 -1.74 1.50
CA GLY A 56 11.85 -3.15 1.56
C GLY A 56 10.65 -4.08 1.76
N ASP A 57 9.50 -3.54 2.14
CA ASP A 57 8.30 -4.32 2.47
C ASP A 57 7.43 -4.59 1.24
N VAL A 58 7.62 -3.84 0.15
CA VAL A 58 6.86 -3.97 -1.09
C VAL A 58 7.73 -3.89 -2.36
N PRO A 59 7.38 -4.61 -3.45
CA PRO A 59 6.13 -5.34 -3.64
C PRO A 59 6.07 -6.65 -2.83
N THR A 60 4.89 -6.99 -2.29
CA THR A 60 4.68 -8.22 -1.51
C THR A 60 3.33 -8.87 -1.81
N GLN A 61 3.27 -10.20 -1.69
CA GLN A 61 2.03 -10.94 -1.86
C GLN A 61 1.26 -11.03 -0.53
N VAL A 62 -0.05 -10.81 -0.60
CA VAL A 62 -0.97 -10.90 0.54
C VAL A 62 -2.13 -11.82 0.18
N GLU A 63 -2.39 -12.81 1.02
CA GLU A 63 -3.60 -13.64 0.96
C GLU A 63 -4.71 -12.97 1.78
N ILE A 64 -5.89 -12.84 1.18
CA ILE A 64 -7.13 -12.44 1.85
C ILE A 64 -8.06 -13.65 1.87
N ARG A 65 -8.44 -14.09 3.07
CA ARG A 65 -9.40 -15.18 3.27
C ARG A 65 -10.80 -14.64 3.53
N SER A 66 -11.80 -15.44 3.16
CA SER A 66 -13.20 -15.05 3.31
C SER A 66 -13.53 -14.71 4.77
N GLY A 67 -13.98 -13.47 5.00
CA GLY A 67 -14.38 -12.98 6.32
C GLY A 67 -13.22 -12.60 7.25
N GLU A 68 -11.97 -12.68 6.78
CA GLU A 68 -10.79 -12.31 7.56
C GLU A 68 -10.28 -10.92 7.18
N THR A 69 -9.53 -10.31 8.10
CA THR A 69 -8.79 -9.07 7.85
C THR A 69 -7.30 -9.38 7.89
N THR A 70 -6.61 -9.11 6.78
CA THR A 70 -5.15 -9.17 6.72
C THR A 70 -4.58 -7.79 6.97
N THR A 71 -3.65 -7.69 7.93
CA THR A 71 -2.94 -6.45 8.23
C THR A 71 -1.55 -6.48 7.60
N LEU A 72 -1.24 -5.45 6.83
CA LEU A 72 0.11 -5.20 6.29
C LEU A 72 0.57 -3.82 6.77
N ASN A 73 1.77 -3.77 7.35
CA ASN A 73 2.45 -2.51 7.67
C ASN A 73 3.58 -2.34 6.65
N ILE A 74 3.74 -1.12 6.14
CA ILE A 74 4.72 -0.80 5.09
C ILE A 74 5.50 0.42 5.56
N ASP A 75 6.81 0.30 5.68
CA ASP A 75 7.74 1.40 5.86
C ASP A 75 8.16 1.95 4.49
N ILE A 76 8.13 3.27 4.33
CA ILE A 76 8.45 3.96 3.07
C ILE A 76 9.57 4.95 3.36
N ASP A 77 10.77 4.66 2.83
CA ASP A 77 11.84 5.64 2.78
C ASP A 77 11.51 6.66 1.70
N THR A 78 11.18 7.87 2.13
CA THR A 78 10.84 8.99 1.26
C THR A 78 12.06 9.76 0.75
N GLY A 79 13.25 9.46 1.30
CA GLY A 79 14.49 10.17 1.05
C GLY A 79 14.52 11.63 1.54
N ILE A 80 13.46 12.10 2.21
CA ILE A 80 13.40 13.42 2.86
C ILE A 80 14.18 13.33 4.19
N ARG A 81 15.12 14.26 4.40
CA ARG A 81 15.96 14.37 5.60
C ARG A 81 15.89 15.77 6.18
#